data_AF-A0A7V7SVR7-F1
#
_entry.id   AF-A0A7V7SVR7-F1
#
_cell.length_a   1.000
_cell.length_b   1.000
_cell.length_c   1.000
_cell.angle_alpha   90.00
_cell.angle_beta   90.00
_cell.angle_gamma   90.00
#
_symmetry.space_group_name_H-M   'P 1'
#
loop_
_entity.id
_entity.type
_entity.pdbx_description
1 polymer ?
#
loop_
_entity_poly.entity_id
_entity_poly.type
_entity_poly.pdbx_seq_one_letter_code
_entity_poly.pdbx_strand_id
1 'polypeptide(L)'
;MNLGALAMKPSEIRGKEDAEILFDIEKLEKELFDLNFRSLTEGNPDPAKIRRTRRDLARMRTILRERELHLRGQESREESR
;
A
#
# COMPACT_ATOMS: atom_id res chain seq x y z
N MET A 1 10.61 -11.72 3.95
CA MET A 1 9.95 -10.46 4.35
C MET A 1 8.47 -10.59 4.03
N ASN A 2 7.64 -10.82 5.07
CA ASN A 2 6.20 -11.00 4.92
C ASN A 2 5.53 -9.63 5.17
N LEU A 3 5.34 -8.84 4.10
CA LEU A 3 4.52 -7.60 4.15
C LEU A 3 3.03 -7.97 4.13
N GLY A 4 2.64 -8.92 4.99
CA GLY A 4 1.27 -9.40 5.07
C GLY A 4 0.38 -8.32 5.66
N ALA A 5 -0.19 -7.46 4.79
CA ALA A 5 -1.43 -6.71 4.94
C ALA A 5 -1.85 -6.31 6.37
N LEU A 6 -0.92 -5.79 7.17
CA LEU A 6 -1.23 -4.90 8.28
C LEU A 6 -1.59 -3.58 7.61
N ALA A 7 -2.85 -3.17 7.73
CA ALA A 7 -3.37 -1.96 7.11
C ALA A 7 -2.40 -0.80 7.36
N MET A 8 -1.69 -0.37 6.32
CA MET A 8 -0.59 0.58 6.46
C MET A 8 -1.14 1.90 6.98
N LYS A 9 -0.53 2.42 8.03
CA LYS A 9 -0.94 3.71 8.58
C LYS A 9 -0.49 4.81 7.63
N PRO A 10 -1.32 5.86 7.41
CA PRO A 10 -0.92 6.98 6.57
C PRO A 10 0.40 7.62 6.98
N SER A 11 0.68 7.73 8.28
CA SER A 11 1.95 8.28 8.80
C SER A 11 3.17 7.47 8.35
N GLU A 12 3.09 6.14 8.38
CA GLU A 12 4.15 5.24 7.92
C GLU A 12 4.43 5.42 6.42
N ILE A 13 3.40 5.67 5.62
CA ILE A 13 3.55 5.94 4.18
C ILE A 13 4.14 7.34 3.97
N ARG A 14 3.72 8.34 4.74
CA ARG A 14 4.23 9.72 4.63
C ARG A 14 5.70 9.85 5.03
N GLY A 15 6.22 8.96 5.87
CA GLY A 15 7.64 8.88 6.22
C GLY A 15 8.53 8.21 5.15
N LYS A 16 7.95 7.60 4.11
CA LYS A 16 8.68 6.97 3.01
C LYS A 16 9.04 7.96 1.92
N GLU A 17 10.13 7.67 1.21
CA GLU A 17 10.48 8.38 -0.03
C GLU A 17 9.54 7.98 -1.17
N ASP A 18 9.39 8.85 -2.17
CA ASP A 18 8.52 8.58 -3.32
C ASP A 18 8.89 7.27 -4.04
N ALA A 19 10.20 7.00 -4.19
CA ALA A 19 10.69 5.77 -4.81
C ALA A 19 10.31 4.50 -4.01
N GLU A 20 10.35 4.57 -2.68
CA GLU A 20 9.93 3.46 -1.81
C GLU A 20 8.41 3.23 -1.92
N ILE A 21 7.61 4.30 -1.99
CA ILE A 21 6.16 4.19 -2.17
C ILE A 21 5.83 3.56 -3.52
N LEU A 22 6.51 3.98 -4.60
CA LEU A 22 6.31 3.41 -5.94
C LEU A 22 6.66 1.92 -5.98
N PHE A 23 7.78 1.52 -5.38
CA PHE A 23 8.17 0.12 -5.28
C PHE A 23 7.16 -0.73 -4.50
N ASP A 24 6.59 -0.19 -3.42
CA ASP A 24 5.57 -0.88 -2.65
C ASP A 24 4.23 -0.97 -3.40
N ILE A 25 3.88 0.04 -4.21
CA ILE A 25 2.72 -0.02 -5.12
C ILE A 25 2.87 -1.21 -6.08
N GLU A 26 4.01 -1.35 -6.76
CA GLU A 26 4.24 -2.46 -7.69
C GLU A 26 4.08 -3.83 -7.03
N LYS A 27 4.58 -3.97 -5.79
CA LYS A 27 4.42 -5.20 -5.01
C LYS A 27 2.96 -5.48 -4.66
N LEU A 28 2.23 -4.47 -4.19
CA LEU A 28 0.82 -4.61 -3.82
C LEU A 28 -0.07 -4.88 -5.03
N GLU A 29 0.27 -4.33 -6.20
CA GLU A 29 -0.41 -4.66 -7.47
C GLU A 29 -0.23 -6.11 -7.85
N LYS A 30 1.00 -6.64 -7.76
CA LYS A 30 1.28 -8.05 -7.99
C LYS A 30 0.55 -8.95 -6.99
N GLU A 31 0.58 -8.60 -5.70
CA GLU A 31 -0.14 -9.37 -4.68
C GLU A 31 -1.65 -9.34 -4.92
N LEU A 32 -2.21 -8.19 -5.31
CA LEU A 32 -3.63 -8.06 -5.63
C LEU A 32 -4.01 -8.91 -6.84
N PHE A 33 -3.16 -8.95 -7.87
CA PHE A 33 -3.35 -9.83 -9.02
C PHE A 33 -3.37 -11.30 -8.60
N ASP A 34 -2.39 -11.75 -7.82
CA ASP A 34 -2.31 -13.13 -7.33
C ASP A 34 -3.53 -13.50 -6.46
N LEU A 35 -3.97 -12.59 -5.59
CA LEU A 35 -5.16 -12.81 -4.75
C LEU A 35 -6.44 -12.90 -5.58
N ASN A 36 -6.60 -12.05 -6.60
CA ASN A 36 -7.74 -12.11 -7.50
C ASN A 36 -7.70 -13.39 -8.35
N PHE A 37 -6.51 -13.79 -8.83
CA PHE A 37 -6.34 -15.01 -9.61
C PHE A 37 -6.76 -16.24 -8.79
N ARG A 38 -6.24 -16.37 -7.56
CA ARG A 38 -6.64 -17.43 -6.62
C ARG A 38 -8.12 -17.36 -6.24
N SER A 39 -8.71 -16.17 -6.19
CA SER A 39 -10.16 -16.00 -6.01
C SER A 39 -10.99 -16.70 -7.06
N LEU A 40 -10.51 -16.67 -8.29
CA LEU A 40 -11.22 -17.21 -9.44
C LEU A 40 -10.93 -18.71 -9.61
N THR A 41 -9.71 -19.15 -9.32
CA THR A 41 -9.28 -20.53 -9.57
C THR A 41 -9.44 -21.48 -8.38
N GLU A 42 -9.20 -21.01 -7.16
CA GLU A 42 -9.11 -21.84 -5.94
C GLU A 42 -10.30 -21.64 -4.98
N GLY A 43 -11.18 -20.66 -5.26
CA GLY A 43 -12.48 -20.48 -4.59
C GLY A 43 -12.45 -20.02 -3.12
N ASN A 44 -11.28 -19.90 -2.49
CA ASN A 44 -11.18 -19.45 -1.08
C ASN A 44 -9.96 -18.54 -0.76
N PRO A 45 -9.80 -17.37 -1.41
CA PRO A 45 -8.89 -16.34 -0.90
C PRO A 45 -9.56 -15.60 0.26
N ASP A 46 -8.75 -15.08 1.19
CA ASP A 46 -9.22 -14.15 2.23
C ASP A 46 -9.79 -12.87 1.57
N PRO A 47 -11.11 -12.65 1.53
CA PRO A 47 -11.68 -11.46 0.88
C PRO A 47 -11.36 -10.18 1.65
N ALA A 48 -11.11 -10.30 2.96
CA ALA A 48 -10.67 -9.18 3.77
C ALA A 48 -9.25 -8.75 3.40
N LYS A 49 -8.38 -9.71 3.02
CA LYS A 49 -7.04 -9.40 2.51
C LYS A 49 -7.10 -8.61 1.21
N ILE A 50 -7.92 -9.02 0.24
CA ILE A 50 -8.15 -8.27 -1.01
C ILE A 50 -8.59 -6.82 -0.70
N ARG A 51 -9.54 -6.64 0.24
CA ARG A 51 -9.99 -5.31 0.65
C ARG A 51 -8.92 -4.49 1.39
N ARG A 52 -8.01 -5.12 2.14
CA ARG A 52 -6.89 -4.44 2.79
C ARG A 52 -5.87 -3.97 1.75
N THR A 53 -5.40 -4.88 0.89
CA THR A 53 -4.45 -4.58 -0.19
C THR A 53 -4.94 -3.45 -1.10
N ARG A 54 -6.22 -3.46 -1.50
CA ARG A 54 -6.82 -2.36 -2.28
C ARG A 54 -6.78 -1.01 -1.56
N ARG A 55 -7.03 -0.99 -0.25
CA ARG A 55 -7.01 0.23 0.55
C ARG A 55 -5.59 0.77 0.73
N ASP A 56 -4.61 -0.12 0.95
CA ASP A 56 -3.21 0.27 1.08
C ASP A 56 -2.69 0.88 -0.23
N LEU A 57 -2.99 0.24 -1.37
CA LEU A 57 -2.70 0.76 -2.71
C LEU A 57 -3.33 2.15 -2.94
N ALA A 58 -4.60 2.32 -2.57
CA ALA A 58 -5.28 3.61 -2.70
C ALA A 58 -4.61 4.70 -1.84
N ARG A 59 -4.26 4.40 -0.58
CA ARG A 59 -3.58 5.35 0.31
C ARG A 59 -2.24 5.82 -0.25
N MET A 60 -1.42 4.90 -0.76
CA MET A 60 -0.13 5.22 -1.36
C MET A 60 -0.27 6.15 -2.56
N ARG A 61 -1.19 5.83 -3.48
CA ARG A 61 -1.47 6.67 -4.65
C ARG A 61 -2.00 8.05 -4.25
N THR A 62 -2.87 8.12 -3.24
CA THR A 62 -3.35 9.40 -2.72
C THR A 62 -2.21 10.25 -2.16
N ILE A 63 -1.29 9.66 -1.37
CA ILE A 63 -0.16 10.40 -0.80
C ILE A 63 0.79 10.92 -1.88
N LEU A 64 1.12 10.10 -2.88
CA LEU A 64 1.92 10.57 -4.03
C LEU A 64 1.23 11.73 -4.75
N ARG A 65 -0.10 11.64 -4.95
CA ARG A 65 -0.87 12.72 -5.58
C ARG A 65 -0.93 13.98 -4.73
N GLU A 66 -1.05 13.85 -3.41
CA GLU A 66 -0.98 14.99 -2.47
C GLU A 66 0.38 15.70 -2.55
N ARG A 67 1.49 14.93 -2.66
CA ARG A 67 2.85 15.46 -2.83
C ARG A 67 3.00 16.19 -4.16
N GLU A 68 2.53 15.60 -5.25
CA GLU A 68 2.54 16.20 -6.59
C GLU A 68 1.75 17.53 -6.64
N LEU A 69 0.60 17.58 -5.95
CA LEU A 69 -0.23 18.78 -5.85
C LEU A 69 0.27 19.78 -4.80
N HIS A 70 1.40 19.52 -4.14
CA HIS A 70 1.95 20.33 -3.05
C HIS A 70 0.96 20.58 -1.89
N LEU A 71 -0.01 19.67 -1.70
CA LEU A 71 -1.00 19.77 -0.64
C LEU A 71 -0.41 19.34 0.71
N ARG A 72 0.48 18.34 0.69
CA ARG A 72 1.18 17.78 1.85
C ARG A 72 2.55 17.26 1.44
N GLY A 73 3.58 17.59 2.20
CA GLY A 73 4.96 17.15 1.96
C GLY A 73 5.28 15.76 2.51
N GLN A 74 6.51 15.30 2.29
CA GLN A 74 7.08 14.15 2.99
C GLN A 74 7.29 14.51 4.47
N GLU A 75 6.83 13.64 5.37
CA GLU A 75 7.03 13.81 6.82
C GLU A 75 8.39 13.25 7.20
N SER A 76 9.06 13.85 8.20
CA SER A 76 10.33 13.33 8.72
C SER A 76 10.12 11.92 9.27
N ARG A 77 11.03 11.00 8.94
CA ARG A 77 11.01 9.59 9.39
C ARG A 77 11.20 9.43 10.91
N GLU A 78 11.34 10.52 11.65
CA GLU A 78 11.48 10.55 13.10
C GLU A 78 10.10 10.58 13.77
N GLU A 79 9.67 9.42 14.24
CA GLU A 79 8.90 9.15 15.46
C GLU A 79 8.21 7.79 15.31
N SER A 80 9.02 6.73 15.41
CA SER A 80 8.54 5.40 15.79
C SER A 80 9.57 4.82 16.75
N ARG A 81 9.68 5.45 17.92
CA ARG A 81 10.20 4.82 19.14
C ARG A 81 9.05 4.08 19.82
#